data_AF-A0A1I3CHA3-F1
#
_entry.id   AF-A0A1I3CHA3-F1
#
_cell.length_a   1.000
_cell.length_b   1.000
_cell.length_c   1.000
_cell.angle_alpha   90.00
_cell.angle_beta   90.00
_cell.angle_gamma   90.00
#
_symmetry.space_group_name_H-M   'P 1'
#
loop_
_entity.id
_entity.type
_entity.pdbx_description
1 polymer ?
#
loop_
_entity_poly.entity_id
_entity_poly.type
_entity_poly.pdbx_seq_one_letter_code
_entity_poly.pdbx_strand_id
1 'polypeptide(L)'
;MMTSGLIFTEEIRGLILHGLHWAASTIELLGVVVIVCGVLAATVWSLNEMRRGAPADAFRSYRANLGRGILLGLEFLIAADIIGMVAIVPSFDRLGILALIIVIRTFLSFSLQIEIEGRWPWRRHDREVSDAARGGL
;
A
#
# COMPACT_ATOMS: atom_id res chain seq x y z
N MET A 1 31.69 -35.18 -7.54
CA MET A 1 31.55 -33.77 -7.97
C MET A 1 30.09 -33.27 -8.09
N MET A 2 29.06 -34.13 -8.13
CA MET A 2 27.65 -33.69 -8.28
C MET A 2 26.93 -33.30 -6.97
N THR A 3 27.50 -33.59 -5.79
CA THR A 3 26.85 -33.36 -4.48
C THR A 3 27.02 -31.93 -3.96
N SER A 4 28.07 -31.21 -4.37
CA SER A 4 28.38 -29.87 -3.85
C SER A 4 27.39 -28.79 -4.33
N GLY A 5 26.79 -28.95 -5.52
CA GLY A 5 25.81 -28.00 -6.07
C GLY A 5 24.46 -28.02 -5.34
N LEU A 6 24.02 -29.19 -4.86
CA LEU A 6 22.76 -29.36 -4.11
C LEU A 6 22.85 -28.75 -2.70
N ILE A 7 23.97 -28.95 -2.01
CA ILE A 7 24.18 -28.43 -0.64
C ILE A 7 24.29 -26.89 -0.64
N PHE A 8 25.01 -26.33 -1.62
CA PHE A 8 25.16 -24.87 -1.76
C PHE A 8 23.83 -24.17 -2.08
N THR A 9 22.96 -24.82 -2.88
CA THR A 9 21.64 -24.28 -3.23
C THR A 9 20.68 -24.29 -2.03
N GLU A 10 20.73 -25.31 -1.18
CA GLU A 10 19.88 -25.39 0.03
C GLU A 10 20.28 -24.37 1.10
N GLU A 11 21.57 -24.15 1.33
CA GLU A 11 22.07 -23.10 2.24
C GLU A 11 21.68 -21.69 1.77
N ILE A 12 21.88 -21.40 0.47
CA ILE A 12 21.50 -20.12 -0.13
C ILE A 12 20.00 -19.91 -0.09
N ARG A 13 19.21 -20.97 -0.35
CA ARG A 13 17.76 -20.92 -0.27
C ARG A 13 17.29 -20.61 1.16
N GLY A 14 17.91 -21.22 2.17
CA GLY A 14 17.63 -20.91 3.58
C GLY A 14 17.90 -19.44 3.92
N LEU A 15 19.06 -18.91 3.50
CA LEU A 15 19.44 -17.51 3.70
C LEU A 15 18.50 -16.54 2.98
N ILE A 16 18.14 -16.82 1.73
CA ILE A 16 17.23 -15.99 0.93
C ILE A 16 15.82 -15.99 1.54
N LEU A 17 15.28 -17.16 1.91
CA LEU A 17 13.95 -17.27 2.51
C LEU A 17 13.88 -16.55 3.86
N HIS A 18 14.93 -16.69 4.68
CA HIS A 18 15.00 -16.00 5.97
C HIS A 18 15.08 -14.47 5.77
N GLY A 19 15.94 -14.02 4.86
CA GLY A 19 16.08 -12.60 4.52
C GLY A 19 14.79 -11.98 3.94
N LEU A 20 14.11 -12.68 3.04
CA LEU A 20 12.85 -12.22 2.44
C LEU A 20 11.75 -12.07 3.48
N HIS A 21 11.66 -13.00 4.45
CA HIS A 21 10.65 -12.93 5.51
C HIS A 21 10.82 -11.69 6.39
N TRP A 22 12.05 -11.43 6.85
CA TRP A 22 12.35 -10.23 7.66
C TRP A 22 12.15 -8.93 6.88
N ALA A 23 12.52 -8.92 5.60
CA ALA A 23 12.32 -7.76 4.74
C ALA A 23 10.83 -7.46 4.53
N ALA A 24 10.03 -8.47 4.19
CA ALA A 24 8.58 -8.33 3.99
C ALA A 24 7.89 -7.78 5.24
N SER A 25 8.15 -8.38 6.42
CA SER A 25 7.55 -7.91 7.68
C SER A 25 7.99 -6.49 8.06
N THR A 26 9.24 -6.12 7.78
CA THR A 26 9.73 -4.75 8.08
C THR A 26 9.03 -3.73 7.20
N ILE A 27 8.86 -4.02 5.90
CA ILE A 27 8.18 -3.13 4.96
C ILE A 27 6.68 -3.06 5.27
N GLU A 28 6.06 -4.18 5.64
CA GLU A 28 4.67 -4.22 6.09
C GLU A 28 4.46 -3.33 7.32
N LEU A 29 5.31 -3.49 8.35
CA LEU A 29 5.27 -2.68 9.55
C LEU A 29 5.47 -1.19 9.23
N LEU A 30 6.44 -0.87 8.37
CA LEU A 30 6.70 0.51 7.95
C LEU A 30 5.48 1.11 7.26
N GLY A 31 4.84 0.38 6.35
CA GLY A 31 3.63 0.81 5.67
C GLY A 31 2.48 1.08 6.63
N VAL A 32 2.24 0.19 7.60
CA VAL A 32 1.24 0.39 8.65
C VAL A 32 1.55 1.63 9.49
N VAL A 33 2.81 1.82 9.90
CA VAL A 33 3.24 2.99 10.66
C VAL A 33 3.00 4.28 9.87
N VAL A 34 3.34 4.30 8.57
CA VAL A 34 3.11 5.46 7.70
C VAL A 34 1.63 5.81 7.60
N ILE A 35 0.75 4.81 7.42
CA ILE A 35 -0.72 5.03 7.41
C ILE A 35 -1.17 5.65 8.72
N VAL A 36 -0.81 5.04 9.86
CA VAL A 36 -1.23 5.49 11.19
C VAL A 36 -0.73 6.92 11.46
N CYS A 37 0.53 7.21 11.18
CA CYS A 37 1.10 8.55 11.34
C CYS A 37 0.41 9.58 10.43
N GLY A 38 0.14 9.22 9.16
CA GLY A 38 -0.56 10.09 8.22
C GLY A 38 -1.99 10.42 8.67
N VAL A 39 -2.73 9.43 9.16
CA VAL A 39 -4.07 9.62 9.75
C VAL A 39 -3.99 10.52 10.98
N LEU A 40 -3.11 10.22 11.94
CA LEU A 40 -2.97 11.01 13.17
C LEU A 40 -2.60 12.47 12.87
N ALA A 41 -1.63 12.71 12.00
CA ALA A 41 -1.22 14.05 11.61
C ALA A 41 -2.38 14.83 10.96
N ALA A 42 -3.12 14.20 10.03
CA ALA A 42 -4.28 14.81 9.39
C ALA A 42 -5.37 15.14 10.43
N THR A 43 -5.65 14.24 11.39
CA THR A 43 -6.64 14.46 12.44
C THR A 43 -6.25 15.60 13.37
N VAL A 44 -5.00 15.66 13.84
CA VAL A 44 -4.52 16.74 14.72
C VAL A 44 -4.58 18.10 14.03
N TRP A 45 -4.16 18.19 12.77
CA TRP A 45 -4.26 19.44 12.00
C TRP A 45 -5.72 19.86 11.77
N SER A 46 -6.60 18.94 11.40
CA SER A 46 -8.02 19.25 11.19
C SER A 46 -8.71 19.71 12.47
N LEU A 47 -8.42 19.07 13.62
CA LEU A 47 -8.93 19.50 14.93
C LEU A 47 -8.48 20.91 15.29
N ASN A 48 -7.23 21.26 14.99
CA ASN A 48 -6.71 22.60 15.25
C ASN A 48 -7.38 23.66 14.36
N GLU A 49 -7.62 23.35 13.09
CA GLU A 49 -8.30 24.25 12.13
C GLU A 49 -9.78 24.42 12.48
N MET A 50 -10.44 23.35 12.95
CA MET A 50 -11.82 23.39 13.39
C MET A 50 -12.00 24.25 14.65
N ARG A 51 -11.04 24.22 15.58
CA ARG A 51 -10.99 25.12 16.75
C ARG A 51 -10.78 26.60 16.35
N ARG A 52 -10.24 26.88 15.16
CA ARG A 52 -10.04 28.23 14.62
C ARG A 52 -11.26 28.78 13.87
N GLY A 53 -12.34 28.02 13.75
CA GLY A 53 -13.61 28.50 13.20
C GLY A 53 -13.77 28.37 11.68
N ALA A 54 -12.93 27.57 11.00
CA ALA A 54 -13.01 27.33 9.55
C ALA A 54 -13.39 25.87 9.21
N PRO A 55 -14.61 25.41 9.54
CA PRO A 55 -14.99 23.99 9.44
C PRO A 55 -15.03 23.45 8.00
N ALA A 56 -15.38 24.29 7.01
CA ALA A 56 -15.42 23.88 5.61
C ALA A 56 -14.03 23.59 5.03
N ASP A 57 -13.04 24.42 5.38
CA ASP A 57 -11.65 24.26 4.95
C ASP A 57 -10.94 23.16 5.74
N ALA A 58 -11.26 23.00 7.03
CA ALA A 58 -10.78 21.91 7.87
C ALA A 58 -11.13 20.54 7.28
N PHE A 59 -12.34 20.36 6.74
CA PHE A 59 -12.77 19.08 6.14
C PHE A 59 -12.08 18.80 4.79
N ARG A 60 -11.91 19.84 3.96
CA ARG A 60 -11.22 19.71 2.66
C ARG A 60 -9.73 19.40 2.85
N SER A 61 -9.07 20.10 3.77
CA SER A 61 -7.67 19.88 4.11
C SER A 61 -7.46 18.51 4.77
N TYR A 62 -8.38 18.09 5.64
CA TYR A 62 -8.38 16.75 6.23
C TYR A 62 -8.41 15.67 5.16
N ARG A 63 -9.40 15.66 4.25
CA ARG A 63 -9.50 14.65 3.18
C ARG A 63 -8.24 14.61 2.30
N ALA A 64 -7.67 15.77 1.98
CA ALA A 64 -6.47 15.83 1.16
C ALA A 64 -5.24 15.24 1.86
N ASN A 65 -5.02 15.56 3.13
CA ASN A 65 -3.87 15.06 3.89
C ASN A 65 -4.02 13.59 4.28
N LEU A 66 -5.23 13.18 4.63
CA LEU A 66 -5.56 11.78 4.92
C LEU A 66 -5.35 10.91 3.66
N GLY A 67 -5.83 11.36 2.50
CA GLY A 67 -5.61 10.66 1.23
C GLY A 67 -4.13 10.51 0.87
N ARG A 68 -3.31 11.57 1.06
CA ARG A 68 -1.85 11.50 0.82
C ARG A 68 -1.15 10.49 1.75
N GLY A 69 -1.49 10.49 3.04
CA GLY A 69 -0.92 9.55 4.00
C GLY A 69 -1.28 8.11 3.70
N ILE A 70 -2.54 7.85 3.33
CA ILE A 70 -2.99 6.52 2.94
C ILE A 70 -2.34 6.06 1.63
N LEU A 71 -2.25 6.93 0.62
CA LEU A 71 -1.63 6.58 -0.67
C LEU A 71 -0.16 6.17 -0.49
N LEU A 72 0.60 6.96 0.27
CA LEU A 72 2.00 6.64 0.58
C LEU A 72 2.12 5.32 1.36
N GLY A 73 1.26 5.11 2.35
CA GLY A 73 1.18 3.84 3.07
C GLY A 73 0.92 2.66 2.14
N LEU A 74 -0.07 2.78 1.25
CA LEU A 74 -0.42 1.74 0.28
C LEU A 74 0.75 1.38 -0.65
N GLU A 75 1.60 2.33 -1.04
CA GLU A 75 2.82 2.03 -1.81
C GLU A 75 3.76 1.05 -1.07
N PHE A 76 3.93 1.24 0.25
CA PHE A 76 4.70 0.32 1.08
C PHE A 76 3.99 -1.03 1.30
N LEU A 77 2.66 -1.04 1.52
CA LEU A 77 1.92 -2.28 1.70
C LEU A 77 1.93 -3.15 0.44
N ILE A 78 1.84 -2.53 -0.75
CA ILE A 78 1.96 -3.24 -2.04
C ILE A 78 3.36 -3.84 -2.19
N ALA A 79 4.41 -3.09 -1.84
CA ALA A 79 5.78 -3.59 -1.89
C ALA A 79 5.98 -4.81 -0.97
N ALA A 80 5.44 -4.77 0.26
CA ALA A 80 5.48 -5.89 1.18
C ALA A 80 4.75 -7.13 0.64
N ASP A 81 3.58 -6.94 0.00
CA ASP A 81 2.76 -8.02 -0.55
C ASP A 81 3.47 -8.75 -1.70
N ILE A 82 4.12 -8.00 -2.60
CA ILE A 82 4.91 -8.56 -3.71
C ILE A 82 6.08 -9.40 -3.18
N ILE A 83 6.80 -8.91 -2.17
CA ILE A 83 7.92 -9.65 -1.55
C ILE A 83 7.39 -10.92 -0.87
N GLY A 84 6.28 -10.83 -0.14
CA GLY A 84 5.64 -11.97 0.52
C GLY A 84 5.23 -13.07 -0.45
N MET A 85 4.73 -12.73 -1.65
CA MET A 85 4.36 -13.71 -2.67
C MET A 85 5.55 -14.51 -3.21
N VAL A 86 6.71 -13.88 -3.38
CA VAL A 86 7.92 -14.55 -3.90
C VAL A 86 8.56 -15.49 -2.87
N ALA A 87 8.37 -15.24 -1.57
CA ALA A 87 8.99 -16.01 -0.50
C ALA A 87 8.37 -17.39 -0.22
N ILE A 88 7.11 -17.62 -0.62
CA ILE A 88 6.35 -18.78 -0.11
C ILE A 88 6.46 -19.98 -1.06
N VAL A 89 7.10 -21.02 -0.50
CA VAL A 89 7.50 -22.32 -1.06
C VAL A 89 6.31 -23.16 -1.58
N PRO A 90 6.51 -24.02 -2.61
CA PRO A 90 5.43 -24.61 -3.38
C PRO A 90 4.75 -25.75 -2.62
N SER A 91 3.56 -25.49 -2.11
CA SER A 91 2.56 -26.51 -1.77
C SER A 91 1.18 -25.91 -1.98
N PHE A 92 0.32 -26.57 -2.76
CA PHE A 92 -0.98 -26.02 -3.17
C PHE A 92 -1.88 -25.65 -1.98
N ASP A 93 -1.83 -26.38 -0.87
CA ASP A 93 -2.64 -26.08 0.33
C ASP A 93 -2.25 -24.75 0.99
N ARG A 94 -0.94 -24.50 1.18
CA ARG A 94 -0.46 -23.24 1.78
C ARG A 94 -0.60 -22.07 0.82
N LEU A 95 -0.44 -22.32 -0.48
CA LEU A 95 -0.66 -21.32 -1.53
C LEU A 95 -2.13 -20.91 -1.59
N GLY A 96 -3.08 -21.83 -1.37
CA GLY A 96 -4.51 -21.50 -1.36
C GLY A 96 -4.90 -20.51 -0.26
N ILE A 97 -4.40 -20.73 0.97
CA ILE A 97 -4.65 -19.82 2.10
C ILE A 97 -3.98 -18.46 1.84
N LEU A 98 -2.73 -18.45 1.36
CA LEU A 98 -2.01 -17.22 1.03
C LEU A 98 -2.73 -16.43 -0.07
N ALA A 99 -3.13 -17.07 -1.16
CA ALA A 99 -3.85 -16.45 -2.25
C ALA A 99 -5.19 -15.85 -1.78
N LEU A 100 -5.90 -16.55 -0.90
CA LEU A 100 -7.13 -16.04 -0.29
C LEU A 100 -6.88 -14.77 0.53
N ILE A 101 -5.82 -14.75 1.36
CA ILE A 101 -5.46 -13.58 2.16
C ILE A 101 -5.11 -12.38 1.25
N ILE A 102 -4.35 -12.60 0.18
CA ILE A 102 -3.99 -11.55 -0.80
C ILE A 102 -5.24 -11.00 -1.51
N VAL A 103 -6.17 -11.87 -1.92
CA VAL A 103 -7.44 -11.45 -2.54
C VAL A 103 -8.26 -10.59 -1.59
N ILE A 104 -8.41 -11.02 -0.33
CA ILE A 104 -9.13 -10.26 0.70
C ILE A 104 -8.43 -8.90 0.93
N ARG A 105 -7.10 -8.88 1.07
CA ARG A 105 -6.30 -7.66 1.25
C ARG A 105 -6.50 -6.67 0.10
N THR A 106 -6.45 -7.14 -1.13
CA THR A 106 -6.62 -6.32 -2.34
C THR A 106 -8.03 -5.74 -2.40
N PHE A 107 -9.04 -6.58 -2.15
CA PHE A 107 -10.44 -6.15 -2.16
C PHE A 107 -10.75 -5.10 -1.08
N LEU A 108 -10.32 -5.34 0.16
CA LEU A 108 -10.54 -4.42 1.29
C LEU A 108 -9.80 -3.10 1.10
N SER A 109 -8.52 -3.16 0.71
CA SER A 109 -7.73 -1.94 0.44
C SER A 109 -8.35 -1.13 -0.70
N PHE A 110 -8.79 -1.78 -1.77
CA PHE A 110 -9.44 -1.13 -2.91
C PHE A 110 -10.79 -0.50 -2.55
N SER A 111 -11.63 -1.20 -1.78
CA SER A 111 -12.93 -0.69 -1.34
C SER A 111 -12.78 0.56 -0.47
N LEU A 112 -11.83 0.54 0.48
CA LEU A 112 -11.53 1.68 1.34
C LEU A 112 -11.02 2.88 0.53
N GLN A 113 -10.14 2.63 -0.44
CA GLN A 113 -9.59 3.67 -1.31
C GLN A 113 -10.70 4.37 -2.12
N ILE A 114 -11.66 3.60 -2.66
CA ILE A 114 -12.83 4.16 -3.38
C ILE A 114 -13.71 5.01 -2.45
N GLU A 115 -13.97 4.53 -1.24
CA GLU A 115 -14.78 5.26 -0.26
C GLU A 115 -14.13 6.62 0.08
N ILE A 116 -12.82 6.64 0.30
CA ILE A 116 -12.05 7.85 0.64
C ILE A 116 -12.00 8.83 -0.53
N GLU A 117 -11.74 8.36 -1.75
CA GLU A 117 -11.65 9.22 -2.93
C GLU A 117 -13.01 9.64 -3.51
N GLY A 118 -14.09 8.93 -3.16
CA GLY A 118 -15.46 9.16 -3.63
C GLY A 118 -15.59 9.12 -5.16
N ARG A 119 -14.59 8.57 -5.85
CA ARG A 119 -14.41 8.61 -7.31
C ARG A 119 -13.74 7.31 -7.73
N TRP A 120 -14.37 6.59 -8.66
CA TRP A 120 -13.76 5.41 -9.24
C TRP A 120 -12.40 5.74 -9.90
N PRO A 121 -11.35 4.93 -9.69
CA PRO A 121 -9.99 5.24 -10.13
C PRO A 121 -9.86 5.45 -11.66
N TRP A 122 -10.72 4.80 -12.45
CA TRP A 122 -10.74 4.96 -13.91
C TRP A 122 -11.28 6.30 -14.41
N ARG A 123 -11.88 7.15 -13.56
CA ARG A 123 -12.34 8.51 -13.95
C ARG A 123 -11.27 9.59 -13.75
N ARG A 124 -10.05 9.24 -13.34
CA ARG A 124 -8.98 10.22 -13.11
C ARG A 124 -8.34 10.74 -14.39
N HIS A 125 -8.48 10.03 -15.51
CA HIS A 125 -7.74 10.30 -16.75
C HIS A 125 -8.42 11.28 -17.73
N ASP A 126 -9.59 11.82 -17.39
CA ASP A 126 -10.37 12.65 -18.32
C ASP A 126 -10.02 14.15 -18.29
N ARG A 127 -9.24 14.62 -17.29
CA ARG A 127 -8.95 16.06 -17.13
C ARG A 127 -7.69 16.54 -17.84
N GLU A 128 -6.64 15.73 -17.92
CA GLU A 128 -5.40 16.12 -18.61
C GLU A 128 -5.58 16.24 -20.14
N VAL A 129 -6.47 15.44 -20.73
CA VAL A 129 -6.75 15.49 -22.18
C VAL A 129 -7.54 16.75 -22.57
N SER A 130 -8.38 17.29 -21.67
CA SER A 130 -9.21 18.47 -21.98
C SER A 130 -8.45 19.79 -21.82
N ASP A 131 -7.49 19.87 -20.88
CA ASP A 131 -6.66 21.07 -20.70
C ASP A 131 -5.58 21.20 -21.79
N ALA A 132 -5.02 20.08 -22.27
CA ALA A 132 -4.12 20.06 -23.41
C ALA A 132 -4.81 20.51 -24.72
N ALA A 133 -6.10 20.23 -24.88
CA ALA A 133 -6.88 20.65 -26.04
C ALA A 133 -7.33 22.13 -25.99
N ARG A 134 -7.30 22.76 -24.81
CA ARG A 134 -7.73 24.16 -24.59
C ARG A 134 -6.59 25.17 -24.52
N GLY A 135 -5.35 24.73 -24.29
CA GLY A 135 -4.16 25.59 -24.29
C GLY A 135 -3.52 25.83 -25.67
N GLY A 136 -4.13 25.30 -26.73
CA GLY A 136 -3.62 25.36 -28.11
C GLY A 136 -4.32 26.34 -29.05
N LEU A 137 -5.07 27.33 -28.52
CA LEU A 137 -5.66 28.43 -29.28
C LEU A 137 -5.17 29.78 -28.78
#